data_AF-A0A835G934-F1
#
_entry.id   AF-A0A835G934-F1
#
_cell.length_a   1.000
_cell.length_b   1.000
_cell.length_c   1.000
_cell.angle_alpha   90.00
_cell.angle_beta   90.00
_cell.angle_gamma   90.00
#
_symmetry.space_group_name_H-M   'P 1'
#
loop_
_entity.id
_entity.type
_entity.pdbx_description
1 polymer ?
#
loop_
_entity_poly.entity_id
_entity_poly.type
_entity_poly.pdbx_seq_one_letter_code
_entity_poly.pdbx_strand_id
1 'polypeptide(L)'
;MFPVSGVPGTKMSAVTAASRLDAVREVMKSKGVDAYIVPTADAHNSQYISPADARREWLSGLRGSSGTALVTANLALVWTDARYWTQFEEEVDGNLWRLMKQG
;
A
#
# COMPACT_ATOMS: atom_id res chain seq x y z
N MET A 1 11.04 19.95 2.50
CA MET A 1 9.76 19.37 2.07
C MET A 1 10.00 18.72 0.72
N PHE A 2 10.40 17.45 0.70
CA PHE A 2 10.72 16.77 -0.56
C PHE A 2 9.41 16.29 -1.20
N PRO A 3 9.18 16.58 -2.49
CA PRO A 3 7.98 16.13 -3.18
C PRO A 3 8.06 14.60 -3.33
N VAL A 4 7.07 13.90 -2.76
CA VAL A 4 6.77 12.52 -3.19
C VAL A 4 6.43 12.58 -4.68
N SER A 5 7.12 11.78 -5.47
CA SER A 5 6.95 11.70 -6.91
C SER A 5 5.55 11.19 -7.25
N GLY A 6 4.63 12.11 -7.49
CA GLY A 6 3.27 11.85 -7.94
C GLY A 6 2.53 13.17 -8.05
N VAL A 7 2.02 13.48 -9.24
CA VAL A 7 1.15 14.63 -9.49
C VAL A 7 0.03 14.63 -8.43
N PRO A 8 -0.28 15.77 -7.77
CA PRO A 8 -1.43 15.86 -6.89
C PRO A 8 -2.70 15.50 -7.68
N GLY A 9 -3.41 14.45 -7.27
CA GLY A 9 -4.81 14.23 -7.67
C GLY A 9 -5.12 13.07 -8.61
N THR A 10 -4.17 12.22 -8.99
CA THR A 10 -4.48 11.07 -9.87
C THR A 10 -4.36 9.74 -9.13
N LYS A 11 -5.50 9.11 -8.88
CA LYS A 11 -5.64 7.73 -8.41
C LYS A 11 -4.83 6.78 -9.30
N MET A 12 -4.14 5.80 -8.71
CA MET A 12 -3.46 4.75 -9.48
C MET A 12 -4.47 4.04 -10.40
N SER A 13 -4.13 3.84 -11.67
CA SER A 13 -5.02 3.17 -12.60
C SER A 13 -5.30 1.73 -12.12
N ALA A 14 -6.54 1.25 -12.32
CA ALA A 14 -6.94 -0.11 -11.91
C ALA A 14 -6.05 -1.20 -12.53
N VAL A 15 -5.64 -1.02 -13.80
CA VAL A 15 -4.74 -1.94 -14.49
C VAL A 15 -3.37 -1.99 -13.83
N THR A 16 -2.80 -0.84 -13.47
CA THR A 16 -1.51 -0.78 -12.77
C THR A 16 -1.61 -1.37 -11.36
N ALA A 17 -2.69 -1.06 -10.65
CA ALA A 17 -2.95 -1.58 -9.30
C ALA A 17 -3.02 -3.12 -9.29
N ALA A 18 -3.81 -3.69 -10.21
CA ALA A 18 -3.95 -5.14 -10.37
C ALA A 18 -2.61 -5.78 -10.75
N SER A 19 -1.91 -5.24 -11.74
CA SER A 19 -0.62 -5.78 -12.20
C SER A 19 0.44 -5.83 -11.09
N ARG A 20 0.51 -4.80 -10.23
CA ARG A 20 1.45 -4.80 -9.08
C ARG A 20 1.08 -5.86 -8.05
N LEU A 21 -0.21 -5.96 -7.72
CA LEU A 21 -0.70 -6.95 -6.75
C LEU A 21 -0.46 -8.38 -7.24
N ASP A 22 -0.72 -8.65 -8.52
CA ASP A 22 -0.49 -9.96 -9.15
C ASP A 22 0.99 -10.32 -9.16
N ALA A 23 1.87 -9.39 -9.52
CA ALA A 23 3.32 -9.61 -9.49
C ALA A 23 3.82 -9.98 -8.08
N VAL A 24 3.30 -9.33 -7.03
CA VAL A 24 3.64 -9.68 -5.64
C VAL A 24 3.14 -11.09 -5.30
N ARG A 25 1.91 -11.44 -5.66
CA ARG A 25 1.34 -12.77 -5.41
C ARG A 25 2.10 -13.88 -6.15
N GLU A 26 2.60 -13.60 -7.34
CA GLU A 26 3.40 -14.55 -8.12
C GLU A 26 4.73 -14.86 -7.40
N VAL A 27 5.41 -13.82 -6.91
CA VAL A 27 6.61 -13.97 -6.09
C VAL A 27 6.31 -14.71 -4.79
N MET A 28 5.22 -14.35 -4.09
CA MET A 28 4.79 -15.06 -2.87
C MET A 28 4.58 -16.55 -3.12
N LYS A 29 3.87 -16.90 -4.20
CA LYS A 29 3.63 -18.29 -4.61
C LYS A 29 4.94 -19.03 -4.88
N SER A 30 5.86 -18.43 -5.64
CA SER A 30 7.16 -19.06 -5.94
C SER A 30 8.02 -19.31 -4.69
N LYS A 31 7.82 -18.53 -3.62
CA LYS A 31 8.56 -18.64 -2.37
C LYS A 31 7.82 -19.40 -1.27
N GLY A 32 6.60 -19.91 -1.54
CA GLY A 32 5.78 -20.58 -0.52
C GLY A 32 5.36 -19.66 0.62
N VAL A 33 5.09 -18.38 0.34
CA VAL A 33 4.68 -17.37 1.32
C VAL A 33 3.16 -17.19 1.28
N ASP A 34 2.47 -17.47 2.38
CA ASP A 34 1.00 -17.34 2.46
C ASP A 34 0.53 -15.89 2.64
N ALA A 35 1.33 -15.09 3.34
CA ALA A 35 1.02 -13.72 3.69
C ALA A 35 2.26 -12.83 3.66
N TYR A 36 2.11 -11.62 3.11
CA TYR A 36 3.15 -10.61 3.06
C TYR A 36 2.66 -9.31 3.73
N ILE A 37 3.38 -8.89 4.77
CA ILE A 37 3.08 -7.69 5.56
C ILE A 37 4.03 -6.57 5.13
N VAL A 38 3.48 -5.41 4.80
CA VAL A 38 4.23 -4.24 4.33
C VAL A 38 3.90 -3.04 5.22
N PRO A 39 4.69 -2.77 6.27
CA PRO A 39 4.53 -1.59 7.09
C PRO A 39 5.01 -0.33 6.35
N THR A 40 4.57 0.84 6.81
CA THR A 40 5.27 2.10 6.51
C THR A 40 6.51 2.20 7.37
N ALA A 41 7.60 1.61 6.89
CA ALA A 41 8.90 1.69 7.56
C ALA A 41 10.05 1.53 6.55
N ASP A 42 11.16 2.19 6.85
CA ASP A 42 12.47 1.88 6.29
C ASP A 42 13.21 0.91 7.24
N ALA A 43 14.48 0.62 6.93
CA ALA A 43 15.31 -0.27 7.75
C ALA A 43 15.60 0.25 9.17
N HIS A 44 15.31 1.52 9.46
CA HIS A 44 15.64 2.20 10.71
C HIS A 44 14.40 2.62 11.50
N ASN A 45 13.21 2.24 11.03
CA ASN A 45 11.94 2.69 11.60
C ASN A 45 11.86 4.22 11.72
N SER A 46 12.34 4.92 10.69
CA SER A 46 12.31 6.38 10.63
C SER A 46 10.88 6.91 10.68
N GLN A 47 10.68 8.06 11.32
CA GLN A 47 9.39 8.74 11.35
C GLN A 47 8.88 9.11 9.95
N TYR A 48 9.79 9.44 9.04
CA TYR A 48 9.52 9.72 7.65
C TYR A 48 10.48 8.90 6.78
N ILE A 49 9.94 8.23 5.78
CA ILE A 49 10.70 7.34 4.90
C ILE A 49 11.04 8.03 3.58
N SER A 50 12.09 7.53 2.92
CA SER A 50 12.42 7.95 1.56
C SER A 50 11.39 7.40 0.56
N PRO A 51 11.21 8.03 -0.63
CA PRO A 51 10.39 7.44 -1.69
C PRO A 51 10.83 6.04 -2.12
N ALA A 52 12.13 5.73 -2.01
CA ALA A 52 12.67 4.40 -2.32
C ALA A 52 12.20 3.32 -1.32
N ASP A 53 11.84 3.70 -0.11
CA ASP A 53 11.31 2.82 0.94
C ASP A 53 9.78 2.77 1.00
N ALA A 54 9.07 3.56 0.18
CA ALA A 54 7.62 3.67 0.14
C ALA A 54 6.93 2.46 -0.50
N ARG A 55 7.30 1.24 -0.07
CA ARG A 55 6.84 -0.05 -0.60
C ARG A 55 5.33 -0.21 -0.51
N ARG A 56 4.74 0.20 0.63
CA ARG A 56 3.30 0.14 0.87
C ARG A 56 2.54 1.08 -0.07
N GLU A 57 3.04 2.28 -0.30
CA GLU A 57 2.46 3.26 -1.24
C GLU A 57 2.56 2.73 -2.67
N TRP A 58 3.71 2.23 -3.09
CA TRP A 58 3.88 1.61 -4.40
C TRP A 58 2.89 0.46 -4.62
N LEU A 59 2.68 -0.38 -3.60
CA LEU A 59 1.83 -1.57 -3.70
C LEU A 59 0.33 -1.24 -3.66
N SER A 60 -0.10 -0.43 -2.69
CA SER A 60 -1.52 -0.15 -2.43
C SER A 60 -2.04 1.12 -3.11
N GLY A 61 -1.16 2.07 -3.43
CA GLY A 61 -1.52 3.41 -3.86
C GLY A 61 -1.78 4.40 -2.71
N LEU A 62 -1.88 3.94 -1.46
CA LEU A 62 -2.14 4.82 -0.32
C LEU A 62 -0.89 5.63 0.05
N ARG A 63 -0.96 6.96 -0.09
CA ARG A 63 0.16 7.89 0.16
C ARG A 63 0.24 8.40 1.61
N GLY A 64 -0.75 8.08 2.44
CA GLY A 64 -0.79 8.51 3.85
C GLY A 64 0.44 8.07 4.64
N SER A 65 0.90 8.84 5.62
CA SER A 65 2.17 8.53 6.31
C SER A 65 2.07 7.38 7.34
N SER A 66 0.88 6.83 7.56
CA SER A 66 0.62 5.79 8.57
C SER A 66 -0.18 4.64 7.96
N GLY A 67 0.17 3.41 8.32
CA GLY A 67 -0.59 2.22 7.94
C GLY A 67 0.27 1.01 7.57
N THR A 68 -0.39 -0.14 7.47
CA THR A 68 0.24 -1.43 7.17
C THR A 68 -0.60 -2.16 6.13
N ALA A 69 0.02 -2.60 5.03
CA ALA A 69 -0.63 -3.45 4.05
C ALA A 69 -0.41 -4.93 4.37
N LEU A 70 -1.40 -5.77 4.07
CA LEU A 70 -1.30 -7.22 4.10
C LEU A 70 -1.77 -7.75 2.74
N VAL A 71 -0.95 -8.58 2.11
CA VAL A 71 -1.34 -9.34 0.92
C VAL A 71 -1.37 -10.81 1.27
N THR A 72 -2.44 -11.49 0.89
CA THR A 72 -2.53 -12.95 0.86
C THR A 72 -2.80 -13.41 -0.57
N ALA A 73 -2.88 -14.72 -0.79
CA ALA A 73 -3.30 -15.28 -2.07
C ALA A 73 -4.63 -14.68 -2.59
N ASN A 74 -5.55 -14.35 -1.69
CA ASN A 74 -6.94 -14.00 -2.04
C ASN A 74 -7.35 -12.58 -1.59
N LEU A 75 -6.68 -12.02 -0.59
CA LEU A 75 -7.06 -10.74 0.02
C LEU A 75 -5.92 -9.74 -0.08
N ALA A 76 -6.27 -8.46 -0.18
CA ALA A 76 -5.35 -7.35 0.03
C ALA A 76 -6.02 -6.36 0.99
N LEU A 77 -5.37 -6.08 2.12
CA LEU A 77 -5.92 -5.28 3.21
C LEU A 77 -4.97 -4.14 3.54
N VAL A 78 -5.48 -2.98 3.93
CA VAL A 78 -4.68 -1.87 4.48
C VAL A 78 -5.26 -1.41 5.80
N TRP A 79 -4.46 -1.49 6.86
CA TRP A 79 -4.75 -0.83 8.13
C TRP A 79 -4.26 0.60 8.10
N THR A 80 -5.09 1.55 8.53
CA THR A 80 -4.68 2.93 8.80
C THR A 80 -5.63 3.60 9.78
N ASP A 81 -5.19 4.71 10.35
CA ASP A 81 -5.94 5.50 11.32
C ASP A 81 -6.87 6.53 10.66
N ALA A 82 -7.73 7.15 11.46
CA ALA A 82 -8.80 8.04 11.02
C ALA A 82 -8.36 9.22 10.15
N ARG A 83 -7.08 9.63 10.21
CA ARG A 83 -6.55 10.70 9.36
C ARG A 83 -6.57 10.35 7.88
N TYR A 84 -6.60 9.06 7.54
CA TYR A 84 -6.38 8.55 6.19
C TYR A 84 -7.55 7.73 5.62
N TRP A 85 -8.69 7.63 6.31
CA TRP A 85 -9.83 6.85 5.80
C TRP A 85 -10.41 7.42 4.50
N THR A 86 -10.69 8.72 4.44
CA THR A 86 -11.16 9.37 3.21
C THR A 86 -10.11 9.32 2.12
N GLN A 87 -8.83 9.53 2.46
CA GLN A 87 -7.73 9.43 1.50
C GLN A 87 -7.62 8.03 0.89
N PHE A 88 -7.90 6.96 1.66
CA PHE A 88 -7.95 5.61 1.13
C PHE A 88 -9.01 5.45 0.05
N GLU A 89 -10.23 5.96 0.29
CA GLU A 89 -11.34 5.84 -0.66
C GLU A 89 -11.04 6.56 -1.99
N GLU A 90 -10.32 7.68 -1.91
CA GLU A 90 -9.89 8.47 -3.08
C GLU A 90 -8.73 7.81 -3.85
N GLU A 91 -7.71 7.30 -3.14
CA GLU A 91 -6.44 6.87 -3.76
C GLU A 91 -6.37 5.39 -4.10
N VAL A 92 -7.10 4.54 -3.38
CA VAL A 92 -6.95 3.08 -3.45
C VAL A 92 -8.10 2.46 -4.24
N ASP A 93 -7.81 1.45 -5.05
CA ASP A 93 -8.84 0.66 -5.72
C ASP A 93 -9.54 -0.27 -4.72
N GLY A 94 -10.77 0.10 -4.32
CA GLY A 94 -11.59 -0.65 -3.37
C GLY A 94 -12.09 -2.01 -3.87
N ASN A 95 -11.96 -2.32 -5.17
CA ASN A 95 -12.24 -3.67 -5.68
C ASN A 95 -11.09 -4.63 -5.38
N LEU A 96 -9.87 -4.11 -5.22
CA LEU A 96 -8.66 -4.89 -4.97
C LEU A 96 -8.29 -4.89 -3.49
N TRP A 97 -8.45 -3.74 -2.82
CA TRP A 97 -8.01 -3.53 -1.44
C TRP A 97 -9.18 -3.24 -0.51
N ARG A 98 -9.13 -3.78 0.70
CA ARG A 98 -10.08 -3.47 1.78
C ARG A 98 -9.42 -2.60 2.85
N LEU A 99 -10.10 -1.52 3.21
CA LEU A 99 -9.73 -0.69 4.35
C LEU A 99 -10.04 -1.42 5.67
N MET A 100 -9.06 -1.45 6.55
CA MET A 100 -9.18 -1.90 7.92
C MET A 100 -8.97 -0.69 8.84
N LYS A 101 -10.04 -0.21 9.47
CA LYS A 101 -9.98 0.99 10.32
C LYS A 101 -9.27 0.67 11.63
N GLN A 102 -8.20 1.40 11.94
CA GLN A 102 -7.49 1.33 13.22
C GLN A 102 -7.91 2.50 14.10
N GLY A 103 -8.29 2.22 15.35
CA GLY A 103 -8.79 3.20 16.30
C GLY A 103 -9.96 2.67 17.09
#